data_AF-A0A0F7PME8-F1
#
_entry.id   AF-A0A0F7PME8-F1
#
_cell.length_a   1.000
_cell.length_b   1.000
_cell.length_c   1.000
_cell.angle_alpha   90.00
_cell.angle_beta   90.00
_cell.angle_gamma   90.00
#
_symmetry.space_group_name_H-M   'P 1'
#
loop_
_entity.id
_entity.type
_entity.pdbx_description
1 polymer ?
#
loop_
_entity_poly.entity_id
_entity_poly.type
_entity_poly.pdbx_seq_one_letter_code
_entity_poly.pdbx_strand_id
1 'polypeptide(L)'
;MLEFEVPLSMKEYINNKRVRSAVDDLVGKLDGDDMIECDWSEAREYNQALLFAAQVRTDFVEMFYRVWEATFGVNNASRLGDGFFDYSNSSPSDVWEHKCIEIDYYRDKNKKNEGRSDCLILMLVDEEICLHVYRFLDNDSMVSLGAAADVEGWVVEQEGRGDILANSRVKMTDFIADPDQVIRRFSDDAKRIIEALLKD
;
A
#
# COMPACT_ATOMS: atom_id res chain seq x y z
N MET A 1 16.55 14.64 -5.59
CA MET A 1 15.27 13.90 -5.53
C MET A 1 14.23 14.83 -6.14
N LEU A 2 13.48 14.37 -7.14
CA LEU A 2 12.37 15.17 -7.69
C LEU A 2 11.28 15.26 -6.61
N GLU A 3 10.64 16.42 -6.51
CA GLU A 3 9.51 16.67 -5.59
C GLU A 3 8.36 15.72 -5.91
N PHE A 4 7.76 15.11 -4.88
CA PHE A 4 6.62 14.22 -5.04
C PHE A 4 5.34 15.04 -5.24
N GLU A 5 4.70 14.89 -6.39
CA GLU A 5 3.42 15.54 -6.66
C GLU A 5 2.25 14.55 -6.53
N VAL A 6 1.28 14.89 -5.66
CA VAL A 6 0.00 14.17 -5.58
C VAL A 6 -0.90 14.61 -6.75
N PRO A 7 -1.41 13.68 -7.58
CA PRO A 7 -2.27 14.00 -8.71
C PRO A 7 -3.54 14.76 -8.30
N LEU A 8 -4.03 15.64 -9.19
CA LEU A 8 -5.22 16.46 -8.90
C LEU A 8 -6.47 15.60 -8.66
N SER A 9 -6.66 14.56 -9.46
CA SER A 9 -7.72 13.54 -9.29
C SER A 9 -7.75 12.97 -7.86
N MET A 10 -6.57 12.65 -7.31
CA MET A 10 -6.40 12.14 -5.96
C MET A 10 -6.72 13.20 -4.91
N LYS A 11 -6.27 14.44 -5.11
CA LYS A 11 -6.61 15.56 -4.21
C LYS A 11 -8.13 15.75 -4.14
N GLU A 12 -8.83 15.70 -5.27
CA GLU A 12 -10.30 15.81 -5.32
C GLU A 12 -10.98 14.62 -4.64
N TYR A 13 -10.55 13.39 -4.96
CA TYR A 13 -11.07 12.16 -4.38
C TYR A 13 -10.92 12.12 -2.85
N ILE A 14 -9.78 12.56 -2.32
CA ILE A 14 -9.51 12.56 -0.88
C ILE A 14 -10.28 13.66 -0.16
N ASN A 15 -10.29 14.88 -0.69
CA ASN A 15 -10.87 16.03 0.01
C ASN A 15 -12.39 16.15 -0.12
N ASN A 16 -13.01 15.41 -1.05
CA ASN A 16 -14.45 15.50 -1.29
C ASN A 16 -15.14 14.14 -1.14
N LYS A 17 -15.80 13.94 0.01
CA LYS A 17 -16.54 12.70 0.33
C LYS A 17 -17.58 12.31 -0.72
N ARG A 18 -18.24 13.27 -1.37
CA ARG A 18 -19.24 12.98 -2.42
C ARG A 18 -18.56 12.46 -3.68
N VAL A 19 -17.45 13.09 -4.08
CA VAL A 19 -16.64 12.62 -5.21
C VAL A 19 -16.10 11.23 -4.91
N ARG A 20 -15.59 10.99 -3.70
CA ARG A 20 -15.11 9.68 -3.28
C ARG A 20 -16.14 8.59 -3.45
N SER A 21 -17.32 8.77 -2.85
CA SER A 21 -18.42 7.81 -2.96
C SER A 21 -18.83 7.56 -4.41
N ALA A 22 -18.89 8.61 -5.24
CA ALA A 22 -19.24 8.45 -6.66
C ALA A 22 -18.15 7.70 -7.43
N VAL A 23 -16.87 7.95 -7.15
CA VAL A 23 -15.76 7.22 -7.75
C VAL A 23 -15.77 5.75 -7.34
N ASP A 24 -15.94 5.45 -6.05
CA ASP A 24 -15.99 4.07 -5.54
C ASP A 24 -17.11 3.27 -6.22
N ASP A 25 -18.30 3.88 -6.38
CA ASP A 25 -19.44 3.28 -7.08
C ASP A 25 -19.18 3.08 -8.58
N LEU A 26 -18.45 3.99 -9.23
CA LEU A 26 -18.18 3.95 -10.67
C LEU A 26 -17.03 3.03 -11.04
N VAL A 27 -16.02 2.88 -10.18
CA VAL A 27 -14.87 2.01 -10.46
C VAL A 27 -15.32 0.56 -10.61
N GLY A 28 -16.26 0.07 -9.78
CA GLY A 28 -16.79 -1.29 -9.94
C GLY A 28 -17.45 -1.54 -11.30
N LYS A 29 -17.94 -0.49 -11.97
CA LYS A 29 -18.53 -0.57 -13.31
C LYS A 29 -17.50 -0.59 -14.44
N LEU A 30 -16.24 -0.23 -14.16
CA LEU A 30 -15.15 -0.30 -15.15
C LEU A 30 -14.77 -1.75 -15.47
N ASP A 31 -15.03 -2.68 -14.55
CA ASP A 31 -14.63 -4.07 -14.68
C ASP A 31 -15.66 -4.92 -15.46
N GLY A 32 -16.65 -4.27 -16.05
CA GLY A 32 -17.60 -4.87 -17.00
C GLY A 32 -18.99 -5.16 -16.46
N ASP A 33 -19.29 -4.72 -15.23
CA ASP A 33 -20.65 -4.77 -14.68
C ASP A 33 -21.61 -3.89 -15.49
N ASP A 34 -22.81 -4.42 -15.72
CA ASP A 34 -23.83 -3.93 -16.66
C ASP A 34 -23.89 -2.40 -16.77
N MET A 35 -23.64 -1.88 -17.99
CA MET A 35 -23.79 -0.46 -18.27
C MET A 35 -25.23 -0.01 -17.98
N ILE A 36 -25.35 1.18 -17.40
CA ILE A 36 -26.67 1.77 -17.13
C ILE A 36 -27.36 2.08 -18.45
N GLU A 37 -28.60 1.60 -18.60
CA GLU A 37 -29.47 2.03 -19.70
C GLU A 37 -29.75 3.53 -19.56
N CYS A 38 -29.32 4.31 -20.54
CA CYS A 38 -29.42 5.77 -20.50
C CYS A 38 -29.58 6.36 -21.91
N ASP A 39 -30.09 7.59 -21.98
CA ASP A 39 -30.19 8.30 -23.25
C ASP A 39 -28.84 8.87 -23.71
N TRP A 40 -28.78 9.44 -24.92
CA TRP A 40 -27.54 9.98 -25.49
C TRP A 40 -26.92 11.14 -24.68
N SER A 41 -27.73 11.92 -23.98
CA SER A 41 -27.24 13.04 -23.16
C SER A 41 -26.63 12.50 -21.87
N GLU A 42 -27.36 11.61 -21.19
CA GLU A 42 -26.94 10.94 -19.97
C GLU A 42 -25.68 10.09 -20.19
N ALA A 43 -25.58 9.40 -21.33
CA ALA A 43 -24.43 8.59 -21.70
C ALA A 43 -23.12 9.41 -21.76
N ARG A 44 -23.18 10.69 -22.15
CA ARG A 44 -21.99 11.56 -22.22
C ARG A 44 -21.48 11.91 -20.83
N GLU A 45 -22.38 12.31 -19.94
CA GLU A 45 -22.04 12.64 -18.56
C GLU A 45 -21.57 11.39 -17.81
N TYR A 46 -22.23 10.26 -18.02
CA TYR A 46 -21.83 8.97 -17.47
C TYR A 46 -20.44 8.55 -17.94
N ASN A 47 -20.13 8.66 -19.23
CA ASN A 47 -18.79 8.38 -19.76
C ASN A 47 -17.72 9.31 -19.18
N GLN A 48 -18.02 10.60 -18.99
CA GLN A 48 -17.09 11.52 -18.33
C GLN A 48 -16.83 11.11 -16.88
N ALA A 49 -17.87 10.70 -16.15
CA ALA A 49 -17.76 10.22 -14.78
C ALA A 49 -16.93 8.92 -14.70
N LEU A 50 -17.15 7.96 -15.60
CA LEU A 50 -16.36 6.74 -15.70
C LEU A 50 -14.89 7.02 -16.01
N LEU A 51 -14.60 7.93 -16.93
CA LEU A 51 -13.22 8.32 -17.25
C LEU A 51 -12.53 8.97 -16.04
N PHE A 52 -13.23 9.83 -15.29
CA PHE A 52 -12.70 10.40 -14.06
C PHE A 52 -12.43 9.33 -13.00
N ALA A 53 -13.35 8.38 -12.80
CA ALA A 53 -13.16 7.26 -11.89
C ALA A 53 -11.96 6.38 -12.29
N ALA A 54 -11.80 6.09 -13.58
CA ALA A 54 -10.66 5.35 -14.11
C ALA A 54 -9.33 6.09 -13.88
N GLN A 55 -9.34 7.41 -14.06
CA GLN A 55 -8.18 8.27 -13.79
C GLN A 55 -7.82 8.23 -12.30
N VAL A 56 -8.79 8.37 -11.40
CA VAL A 56 -8.54 8.27 -9.94
C VAL A 56 -7.98 6.91 -9.57
N ARG A 57 -8.52 5.81 -10.09
CA ARG A 57 -7.97 4.46 -9.86
C ARG A 57 -6.51 4.36 -10.28
N THR A 58 -6.21 4.85 -11.49
CA THR A 58 -4.86 4.80 -12.07
C THR A 58 -3.88 5.64 -11.25
N ASP A 59 -4.26 6.88 -10.94
CA ASP A 59 -3.44 7.81 -10.17
C ASP A 59 -3.23 7.33 -8.73
N PHE A 60 -4.23 6.68 -8.13
CA PHE A 60 -4.08 6.03 -6.83
C PHE A 60 -3.00 4.96 -6.88
N VAL A 61 -3.11 4.00 -7.80
CA VAL A 61 -2.17 2.88 -7.91
C VAL A 61 -0.75 3.38 -8.17
N GLU A 62 -0.58 4.33 -9.11
CA GLU A 62 0.72 4.90 -9.43
C GLU A 62 1.31 5.67 -8.24
N MET A 63 0.51 6.52 -7.59
CA MET A 63 0.94 7.24 -6.40
C MET A 63 1.39 6.27 -5.30
N PHE A 64 0.60 5.23 -5.04
CA PHE A 64 0.88 4.26 -3.99
C PHE A 64 2.14 3.44 -4.28
N TYR A 65 2.34 3.04 -5.53
CA TYR A 65 3.57 2.37 -5.98
C TYR A 65 4.81 3.27 -5.84
N ARG A 66 4.69 4.56 -6.19
CA ARG A 66 5.80 5.51 -6.01
C ARG A 66 6.15 5.74 -4.53
N VAL A 67 5.14 5.77 -3.65
CA VAL A 67 5.37 5.84 -2.19
C VAL A 67 6.07 4.57 -1.71
N TRP A 68 5.64 3.39 -2.19
CA TRP A 68 6.29 2.12 -1.88
C TRP A 68 7.76 2.11 -2.30
N GLU A 69 8.08 2.48 -3.54
CA GLU A 69 9.45 2.54 -4.05
C GLU A 69 10.31 3.52 -3.25
N ALA A 70 9.78 4.70 -2.93
CA ALA A 70 10.48 5.71 -2.13
C ALA A 70 10.64 5.33 -0.64
N THR A 71 9.87 4.34 -0.17
CA THR A 71 9.90 3.86 1.20
C THR A 71 10.76 2.61 1.34
N PHE A 72 10.37 1.49 0.72
CA PHE A 72 11.06 0.22 0.86
C PHE A 72 12.07 -0.03 -0.28
N GLY A 73 11.78 0.44 -1.49
CA GLY A 73 12.65 0.27 -2.66
C GLY A 73 14.03 0.92 -2.48
N VAL A 74 14.07 2.19 -2.10
CA VAL A 74 15.33 2.93 -1.87
C VAL A 74 16.14 2.39 -0.69
N ASN A 75 15.49 1.77 0.28
CA ASN A 75 16.13 1.14 1.43
C ASN A 75 16.62 -0.29 1.16
N ASN A 76 16.56 -0.72 -0.10
CA ASN A 76 17.08 -1.98 -0.58
C ASN A 76 16.50 -3.19 0.19
N ALA A 77 15.17 -3.20 0.34
CA ALA A 77 14.42 -4.28 1.00
C ALA A 77 14.72 -5.67 0.41
N SER A 78 15.17 -5.75 -0.85
CA SER A 78 15.68 -6.98 -1.48
C SER A 78 16.87 -7.64 -0.74
N ARG A 79 17.50 -6.94 0.21
CA ARG A 79 18.49 -7.54 1.12
C ARG A 79 17.87 -8.52 2.11
N LEU A 80 16.57 -8.42 2.39
CA LEU A 80 15.84 -9.35 3.25
C LEU A 80 15.68 -10.72 2.59
N GLY A 81 15.92 -10.83 1.28
CA GLY A 81 15.83 -12.08 0.56
C GLY A 81 15.25 -11.86 -0.84
N ASP A 82 14.84 -12.96 -1.44
CA ASP A 82 14.15 -12.89 -2.72
C ASP A 82 12.74 -12.37 -2.51
N GLY A 83 12.51 -11.13 -2.97
CA GLY A 83 11.18 -10.53 -3.00
C GLY A 83 10.30 -11.32 -3.96
N PHE A 84 9.24 -11.91 -3.43
CA PHE A 84 8.18 -12.46 -4.25
C PHE A 84 7.11 -11.36 -4.40
N PHE A 85 7.16 -10.67 -5.53
CA PHE A 85 6.04 -9.84 -5.94
C PHE A 85 4.98 -10.80 -6.46
N ASP A 86 4.01 -11.14 -5.62
CA ASP A 86 2.88 -11.93 -6.09
C ASP A 86 2.03 -11.03 -6.99
N TYR A 87 2.30 -11.05 -8.29
CA TYR A 87 1.50 -10.32 -9.27
C TYR A 87 0.03 -10.78 -9.29
N SER A 88 -0.32 -11.91 -8.64
CA SER A 88 -1.70 -12.32 -8.44
C SER A 88 -2.39 -11.70 -7.22
N ASN A 89 -1.63 -11.07 -6.30
CA ASN A 89 -2.14 -10.36 -5.12
C ASN A 89 -1.70 -8.88 -5.06
N SER A 90 -1.11 -8.35 -6.14
CA SER A 90 -0.62 -6.97 -6.23
C SER A 90 -0.78 -6.38 -7.64
N SER A 91 -1.79 -6.83 -8.37
CA SER A 91 -2.19 -6.18 -9.60
C SER A 91 -2.71 -4.76 -9.31
N PRO A 92 -2.78 -3.86 -10.31
CA PRO A 92 -3.42 -2.56 -10.13
C PRO A 92 -4.86 -2.65 -9.60
N SER A 93 -5.60 -3.72 -9.90
CA SER A 93 -6.93 -3.96 -9.32
C SER A 93 -6.83 -4.25 -7.83
N ASP A 94 -5.96 -5.18 -7.43
CA ASP A 94 -5.76 -5.58 -6.03
C ASP A 94 -5.30 -4.39 -5.17
N VAL A 95 -4.37 -3.58 -5.69
CA VAL A 95 -3.92 -2.36 -5.00
C VAL A 95 -5.09 -1.40 -4.80
N TRP A 96 -5.98 -1.24 -5.78
CA TRP A 96 -7.16 -0.40 -5.62
C TRP A 96 -8.20 -1.02 -4.67
N GLU A 97 -8.44 -2.31 -4.74
CA GLU A 97 -9.47 -3.02 -3.98
C GLU A 97 -9.08 -3.15 -2.50
N HIS A 98 -7.85 -3.55 -2.23
CA HIS A 98 -7.32 -3.75 -0.88
C HIS A 98 -6.61 -2.51 -0.32
N LYS A 99 -6.39 -1.50 -1.15
CA LYS A 99 -5.71 -0.25 -0.78
C LYS A 99 -4.32 -0.51 -0.17
N CYS A 100 -3.63 -1.57 -0.62
CA CYS A 100 -2.33 -1.98 -0.10
C CYS A 100 -1.37 -2.44 -1.20
N ILE A 101 -0.08 -2.32 -0.91
CA ILE A 101 1.00 -3.04 -1.60
C ILE A 101 1.70 -3.89 -0.55
N GLU A 102 1.81 -5.17 -0.83
CA GLU A 102 2.37 -6.18 0.06
C GLU A 102 3.46 -6.95 -0.69
N ILE A 103 4.64 -7.10 -0.07
CA ILE A 103 5.73 -7.89 -0.63
C ILE A 103 6.34 -8.78 0.46
N ASP A 104 6.35 -10.07 0.16
CA ASP A 104 7.06 -11.08 0.93
C ASP A 104 8.52 -11.19 0.51
N TYR A 105 9.42 -11.22 1.49
CA TYR A 105 10.84 -11.47 1.29
C TYR A 105 11.25 -12.79 1.94
N TYR A 106 11.73 -13.73 1.12
CA TYR A 106 12.17 -15.05 1.55
C TYR A 106 13.70 -15.13 1.63
N ARG A 107 14.25 -15.40 2.83
CA ARG A 107 15.70 -15.35 3.10
C ARG A 107 16.54 -16.42 2.40
N ASP A 108 15.97 -17.57 2.03
CA ASP A 108 16.72 -18.66 1.36
C ASP A 108 15.85 -19.46 0.37
N LYS A 109 16.05 -19.24 -0.94
CA LYS A 109 15.37 -20.00 -2.01
C LYS A 109 15.67 -21.50 -2.01
N ASN A 110 16.84 -21.91 -1.48
CA ASN A 110 17.30 -23.30 -1.54
C ASN A 110 16.83 -24.13 -0.34
N LYS A 111 16.30 -23.47 0.70
CA LYS A 111 15.67 -24.12 1.84
C LYS A 111 14.19 -23.76 1.89
N LYS A 112 13.42 -24.29 0.94
CA LYS A 112 11.94 -24.30 0.96
C LYS A 112 11.32 -24.94 2.22
N ASN A 113 12.13 -25.34 3.20
CA ASN A 113 11.73 -26.04 4.42
C ASN A 113 12.37 -25.44 5.69
N GLU A 114 13.02 -24.27 5.64
CA GLU A 114 13.54 -23.57 6.83
C GLU A 114 13.08 -22.09 6.93
N GLY A 115 11.83 -21.80 6.56
CA GLY A 115 10.91 -21.49 7.65
C GLY A 115 10.50 -20.06 7.94
N ARG A 116 10.88 -19.02 7.18
CA ARG A 116 10.47 -17.61 7.47
C ARG A 116 10.38 -16.70 6.26
N SER A 117 9.31 -15.92 6.16
CA SER A 117 9.22 -14.73 5.28
C SER A 117 8.99 -13.46 6.10
N ASP A 118 9.66 -12.39 5.70
CA ASP A 118 9.39 -11.04 6.20
C ASP A 118 8.47 -10.33 5.19
N CYS A 119 7.26 -9.98 5.62
CA CYS A 119 6.28 -9.31 4.79
C CYS A 119 6.27 -7.82 5.12
N LEU A 120 6.46 -6.98 4.10
CA LEU A 120 6.40 -5.53 4.20
C LEU A 120 5.11 -5.05 3.54
N ILE A 121 4.38 -4.15 4.19
CA ILE A 121 3.10 -3.64 3.68
C ILE A 121 3.06 -2.11 3.79
N LEU A 122 2.65 -1.47 2.70
CA LEU A 122 2.15 -0.10 2.68
C LEU A 122 0.64 -0.22 2.47
N MET A 123 -0.16 0.41 3.31
CA MET A 123 -1.62 0.32 3.19
C MET A 123 -2.30 1.63 3.54
N LEU A 124 -3.51 1.84 3.00
CA LEU A 124 -4.39 2.95 3.33
C LEU A 124 -5.58 2.41 4.13
N VAL A 125 -5.63 2.74 5.43
CA VAL A 125 -6.70 2.33 6.36
C VAL A 125 -7.29 3.58 6.99
N ASP A 126 -8.61 3.73 6.99
CA ASP A 126 -9.30 4.87 7.63
C ASP A 126 -8.74 6.25 7.24
N GLU A 127 -8.38 6.41 5.96
CA GLU A 127 -7.75 7.62 5.40
C GLU A 127 -6.32 7.89 5.92
N GLU A 128 -5.65 6.91 6.50
CA GLU A 128 -4.26 6.98 6.93
C GLU A 128 -3.38 6.03 6.11
N ILE A 129 -2.25 6.54 5.59
CA ILE A 129 -1.20 5.70 5.04
C ILE A 129 -0.40 5.13 6.20
N CYS A 130 -0.21 3.81 6.21
CA CYS A 130 0.43 3.06 7.27
C CYS A 130 1.52 2.16 6.70
N LEU A 131 2.58 1.94 7.48
CA LEU A 131 3.60 0.92 7.21
C LEU A 131 3.42 -0.22 8.20
N HIS A 132 3.21 -1.42 7.69
CA HIS A 132 3.13 -2.62 8.51
C HIS A 132 4.23 -3.62 8.13
N VAL A 133 4.69 -4.37 9.13
CA VAL A 133 5.62 -5.48 8.95
C VAL A 133 5.10 -6.70 9.69
N TYR A 134 5.16 -7.84 9.02
CA TYR A 134 4.78 -9.14 9.54
C TYR A 134 5.89 -10.15 9.29
N ARG A 135 5.87 -11.24 10.04
CA ARG A 135 6.72 -12.40 9.77
C ARG A 135 5.89 -13.67 9.81
N PHE A 136 6.00 -14.45 8.76
CA PHE A 136 5.34 -15.76 8.65
C PHE A 136 6.37 -16.88 8.75
N LEU A 137 5.91 -18.03 9.24
CA LEU A 137 6.56 -19.33 9.02
C LEU A 137 6.02 -19.96 7.73
N ASP A 138 6.67 -21.03 7.24
CA ASP A 138 6.27 -21.79 6.04
C ASP A 138 4.83 -22.38 6.09
N ASN A 139 4.19 -22.38 7.27
CA ASN A 139 2.82 -22.84 7.47
C ASN A 139 1.82 -21.66 7.60
N ASP A 140 2.19 -20.48 7.10
CA ASP A 140 1.45 -19.22 7.15
C ASP A 140 1.10 -18.76 8.58
N SER A 141 1.79 -19.30 9.59
CA SER A 141 1.62 -18.83 10.97
C SER A 141 2.46 -17.60 11.20
N MET A 142 1.80 -16.51 11.58
CA MET A 142 2.47 -15.30 12.06
C MET A 142 3.29 -15.58 13.32
N VAL A 143 4.49 -15.03 13.38
CA VAL A 143 5.39 -15.12 14.53
C VAL A 143 5.96 -13.76 14.92
N SER A 144 6.45 -13.69 16.15
CA SER A 144 7.11 -12.48 16.64
C SER A 144 8.32 -12.10 15.77
N LEU A 145 8.50 -10.78 15.60
CA LEU A 145 9.58 -10.16 14.86
C LEU A 145 10.90 -10.07 15.66
N GLY A 146 10.95 -10.68 16.85
CA GLY A 146 12.17 -10.77 17.64
C GLY A 146 12.70 -9.40 18.04
N ALA A 147 14.00 -9.17 17.87
CA ALA A 147 14.61 -7.88 18.19
C ALA A 147 14.10 -6.73 17.32
N ALA A 148 13.50 -7.02 16.15
CA ALA A 148 12.89 -6.00 15.31
C ALA A 148 11.60 -5.42 15.91
N ALA A 149 11.00 -6.08 16.93
CA ALA A 149 9.84 -5.56 17.64
C ALA A 149 10.14 -4.36 18.55
N ASP A 150 11.41 -4.15 18.91
CA ASP A 150 11.85 -3.07 19.79
C ASP A 150 12.36 -1.83 19.02
N VAL A 151 12.15 -1.77 17.70
CA VAL A 151 12.60 -0.64 16.88
C VAL A 151 11.81 0.62 17.24
N GLU A 152 12.51 1.66 17.68
CA GLU A 152 11.92 2.94 18.07
C GLU A 152 10.96 3.48 17.00
N GLY A 153 9.75 3.85 17.41
CA GLY A 153 8.68 4.36 16.55
C GLY A 153 7.69 3.29 16.10
N TRP A 154 8.07 2.01 16.12
CA TRP A 154 7.17 0.91 15.78
C TRP A 154 6.40 0.43 17.01
N VAL A 155 5.12 0.09 16.80
CA VAL A 155 4.23 -0.41 17.83
C VAL A 155 3.80 -1.82 17.45
N VAL A 156 3.92 -2.73 18.41
CA VAL A 156 3.33 -4.08 18.29
C VAL A 156 1.83 -3.97 18.48
N GLU A 157 1.09 -4.23 17.41
CA GLU A 157 -0.35 -4.43 17.42
C GLU A 157 -0.65 -5.93 17.36
N GLN A 158 -1.69 -6.39 18.07
CA GLN A 158 -2.12 -7.78 17.97
C GLN A 158 -3.27 -7.93 16.99
N GLU A 159 -3.08 -8.77 15.99
CA GLU A 159 -4.14 -9.18 15.06
C GLU A 159 -4.26 -10.70 15.07
N GLY A 160 -5.43 -11.19 15.48
CA GLY A 160 -5.70 -12.62 15.57
C GLY A 160 -4.77 -13.34 16.56
N ARG A 161 -3.85 -14.15 16.04
CA ARG A 161 -2.92 -14.99 16.82
C ARG A 161 -1.45 -14.55 16.71
N GLY A 162 -1.15 -13.45 16.03
CA GLY A 162 0.20 -12.98 15.79
C GLY A 162 0.42 -11.51 16.12
N ASP A 163 1.69 -11.10 16.03
CA ASP A 163 2.13 -9.72 16.22
C ASP A 163 2.26 -9.02 14.87
N ILE A 164 1.79 -7.78 14.79
CA ILE A 164 1.99 -6.85 13.68
C ILE A 164 2.85 -5.73 14.19
N LEU A 165 3.92 -5.40 13.49
CA LEU A 165 4.58 -4.12 13.70
C LEU A 165 3.93 -3.09 12.80
N ALA A 166 3.14 -2.22 13.41
CA ALA A 166 2.60 -1.05 12.75
C ALA A 166 3.44 0.17 13.14
N ASN A 167 3.78 1.00 12.16
CA ASN A 167 4.36 2.32 12.41
C ASN A 167 3.78 3.33 11.43
N SER A 168 3.89 4.58 11.86
CA SER A 168 3.79 5.75 11.01
C SER A 168 2.50 5.77 10.23
N ARG A 169 1.43 6.07 10.98
CA ARG A 169 0.16 6.46 10.43
C ARG A 169 0.22 7.94 10.08
N VAL A 170 -0.09 8.27 8.84
CA VAL A 170 -0.17 9.65 8.37
C VAL A 170 -1.48 9.82 7.62
N LYS A 171 -2.29 10.79 8.04
CA LYS A 171 -3.54 11.11 7.35
C LYS A 171 -3.24 11.51 5.91
N MET A 172 -4.08 11.06 4.99
CA MET A 172 -3.99 11.44 3.57
C MET A 172 -4.01 12.95 3.37
N THR A 173 -4.71 13.71 4.24
CA THR A 173 -4.71 15.17 4.20
C THR A 173 -3.34 15.76 4.50
N ASP A 174 -2.60 15.17 5.45
CA ASP A 174 -1.25 15.62 5.82
C ASP A 174 -0.24 15.20 4.74
N PHE A 175 -0.41 14.00 4.17
CA PHE A 175 0.34 13.56 3.00
C PHE A 175 0.15 14.46 1.78
N ILE A 176 -1.07 14.93 1.50
CA ILE A 176 -1.32 15.91 0.43
C ILE A 176 -0.62 17.24 0.70
N ALA A 177 -0.57 17.67 1.96
CA ALA A 177 -0.01 18.96 2.35
C ALA A 177 1.52 19.00 2.23
N ASP A 178 2.22 17.92 2.59
CA ASP A 178 3.67 17.81 2.49
C ASP A 178 4.11 16.35 2.18
N PRO A 179 3.95 15.88 0.93
CA PRO A 179 4.23 14.49 0.57
C PRO A 179 5.71 14.15 0.72
N ASP A 180 6.61 15.10 0.45
CA ASP A 180 8.05 14.91 0.56
C ASP A 180 8.49 14.68 2.01
N GLN A 181 7.95 15.45 2.96
CA GLN A 181 8.25 15.22 4.38
C GLN A 181 7.76 13.86 4.84
N VAL A 182 6.55 13.47 4.44
CA VAL A 182 5.97 12.18 4.81
C VAL A 182 6.76 11.02 4.22
N ILE A 183 7.14 11.09 2.95
CA ILE A 183 7.96 10.06 2.29
C ILE A 183 9.32 9.94 2.96
N ARG A 184 9.97 11.05 3.35
CA ARG A 184 11.24 10.99 4.08
C ARG A 184 11.06 10.28 5.42
N ARG A 185 10.01 10.61 6.17
CA ARG A 185 9.69 9.93 7.44
C ARG A 185 9.50 8.43 7.23
N PHE A 186 8.66 8.03 6.25
CA PHE A 186 8.45 6.63 5.92
C PHE A 186 9.74 5.93 5.50
N SER A 187 10.58 6.58 4.70
CA SER A 187 11.86 6.04 4.28
C SER A 187 12.80 5.82 5.48
N ASP A 188 12.86 6.76 6.42
CA ASP A 188 13.66 6.62 7.65
C ASP A 188 13.12 5.49 8.56
N ASP A 189 11.80 5.34 8.65
CA ASP A 189 11.15 4.24 9.38
C ASP A 189 11.45 2.88 8.74
N ALA A 190 11.28 2.78 7.42
CA ALA A 190 11.56 1.59 6.63
C ALA A 190 13.02 1.16 6.74
N LYS A 191 13.95 2.12 6.69
CA LYS A 191 15.38 1.85 6.88
C LYS A 191 15.65 1.17 8.22
N ARG A 192 15.10 1.74 9.30
CA ARG A 192 15.30 1.22 10.67
C ARG A 192 14.78 -0.21 10.81
N ILE A 193 13.58 -0.49 10.31
CA ILE A 193 13.01 -1.83 10.42
C ILE A 193 13.76 -2.84 9.55
N ILE A 194 14.14 -2.49 8.31
CA ILE A 194 14.94 -3.37 7.44
C ILE A 194 16.29 -3.70 8.09
N GLU A 195 16.98 -2.70 8.66
CA GLU A 195 18.25 -2.93 9.35
C GLU A 195 18.11 -3.81 10.60
N ALA A 196 16.98 -3.73 11.31
CA ALA A 196 16.70 -4.59 12.45
C ALA A 196 16.41 -6.03 12.01
N LEU A 197 15.55 -6.20 11.00
CA LEU A 197 15.24 -7.51 10.42
C LEU A 197 16.51 -8.22 9.96
N LEU A 198 17.43 -7.53 9.28
CA LEU A 198 18.68 -8.13 8.80
C LEU A 198 19.64 -8.61 9.91
N LYS A 199 19.47 -8.16 11.15
CA LYS A 199 20.31 -8.55 12.29
C LYS A 199 19.72 -9.70 13.10
N ASP A 200 18.42 -9.94 12.94
CA ASP A 200 17.65 -11.00 13.60
C ASP A 200 17.71 -12.30 12.80
#